data_AF-A0A2U2DD18-F1
#
_entry.id   AF-A0A2U2DD18-F1
#
_cell.length_a   1.000
_cell.length_b   1.000
_cell.length_c   1.000
_cell.angle_alpha   90.00
_cell.angle_beta   90.00
_cell.angle_gamma   90.00
#
_symmetry.space_group_name_H-M   'P 1'
#
loop_
_entity.id
_entity.type
_entity.pdbx_description
1 polymer ?
#
loop_
_entity_poly.entity_id
_entity_poly.type
_entity_poly.pdbx_seq_one_letter_code
_entity_poly.pdbx_strand_id
1 'polypeptide(L)'
;MKPTGETLLLQTNPLSQPRPALSAREVCQILRDAALQTRHLQCLDTRGPVQVDIEGWRLTLDFDGKHLRHCQSCVCPDGREGFFEDWQRYGTDPVSLLSTWELAQIERLLSEGCRSA
;
A
#
# COMPACT_ATOMS: atom_id res chain seq x y z
N MET A 1 59.88 1.56 9.11
CA MET A 1 58.80 1.03 9.97
C MET A 1 58.05 2.21 10.60
N LYS A 2 56.87 2.54 10.06
CA LYS A 2 55.85 3.37 10.71
C LYS A 2 54.52 2.69 10.39
N PRO A 3 53.66 2.42 11.38
CA PRO A 3 52.48 1.60 11.15
C PRO A 3 51.45 2.38 10.33
N THR A 4 50.96 1.68 9.30
CA THR A 4 49.74 1.95 8.57
C THR A 4 48.58 2.11 9.56
N GLY A 5 47.84 3.20 9.42
CA GLY A 5 46.68 3.51 10.24
C GLY A 5 45.84 4.55 9.52
N GLU A 6 45.60 4.33 8.24
CA GLU A 6 44.55 5.01 7.50
C GLU A 6 43.20 4.57 8.07
N THR A 7 42.76 5.28 9.11
CA THR A 7 41.38 5.23 9.56
C THR A 7 40.52 5.80 8.43
N LEU A 8 40.07 4.91 7.54
CA LEU A 8 39.00 5.19 6.60
C LEU A 8 37.75 5.48 7.43
N LEU A 9 37.54 6.76 7.74
CA LEU A 9 36.26 7.24 8.21
C LEU A 9 35.25 6.91 7.11
N LEU A 10 34.49 5.84 7.31
CA LEU A 10 33.30 5.54 6.54
C LEU A 10 32.38 6.75 6.74
N GLN A 11 32.44 7.65 5.77
CA GLN A 11 31.58 8.81 5.65
C GLN A 11 30.17 8.25 5.35
N THR A 12 29.43 7.94 6.42
CA THR A 12 28.03 7.56 6.33
C THR A 12 27.27 8.76 5.80
N ASN A 13 26.96 8.72 4.51
CA ASN A 13 26.10 9.68 3.84
C ASN A 13 24.76 9.77 4.62
N PRO A 14 24.38 10.91 5.22
CA PRO A 14 23.17 11.01 6.03
C PRO A 14 21.86 11.05 5.19
N LEU A 15 21.94 10.91 3.87
CA LEU A 15 20.80 11.11 2.95
C LEU A 15 20.07 9.83 2.53
N SER A 16 20.41 8.67 3.09
CA SER A 16 19.75 7.40 2.75
C SER A 16 19.30 6.68 4.01
N GLN A 17 18.48 7.33 4.83
CA GLN A 17 17.64 6.56 5.75
C GLN A 17 16.70 5.73 4.88
N PRO A 18 16.64 4.39 5.01
CA PRO A 18 15.62 3.63 4.32
C PRO A 18 14.28 4.18 4.80
N ARG A 19 13.54 4.85 3.89
CA ARG A 19 12.21 5.33 4.21
C ARG A 19 11.43 4.10 4.69
N PRO A 20 10.79 4.17 5.86
CA PRO A 20 10.11 3.00 6.40
C PRO A 20 9.07 2.51 5.39
N ALA A 21 8.90 1.20 5.31
CA ALA A 21 7.82 0.62 4.51
C ALA A 21 6.49 1.27 4.87
N LEU A 22 5.54 1.28 3.93
CA LEU A 22 4.19 1.76 4.23
C LEU A 22 3.60 0.92 5.35
N SER A 23 3.04 1.59 6.36
CA SER A 23 2.32 0.90 7.42
C SER A 23 0.90 0.55 6.98
N ALA A 24 0.33 -0.51 7.55
CA ALA A 24 -1.05 -0.88 7.25
C ALA A 24 -2.06 0.23 7.57
N ARG A 25 -1.74 1.07 8.56
CA ARG A 25 -2.54 2.24 8.92
C ARG A 25 -2.56 3.29 7.82
N GLU A 26 -1.42 3.59 7.19
CA GLU A 26 -1.36 4.55 6.08
C GLU A 26 -2.23 4.06 4.92
N VAL A 27 -2.09 2.79 4.55
CA VAL A 27 -2.89 2.19 3.45
C VAL A 27 -4.38 2.15 3.80
N CYS A 28 -4.74 1.82 5.04
CA CYS A 28 -6.11 1.86 5.53
C CYS A 28 -6.72 3.26 5.41
N GLN A 29 -5.97 4.33 5.71
CA GLN A 29 -6.49 5.71 5.56
C GLN A 29 -6.81 6.04 4.10
N ILE A 30 -5.96 5.62 3.16
CA ILE A 30 -6.21 5.83 1.73
C ILE A 30 -7.45 5.07 1.26
N LEU A 31 -7.62 3.83 1.73
CA LEU A 31 -8.85 3.06 1.48
C LEU A 31 -10.09 3.72 2.10
N ARG A 32 -9.98 4.25 3.32
CA ARG A 32 -11.06 5.01 3.97
C ARG A 32 -11.44 6.25 3.17
N ASP A 33 -10.45 7.02 2.71
CA ASP A 33 -10.67 8.21 1.90
C ASP A 33 -11.39 7.86 0.59
N ALA A 34 -11.00 6.76 -0.06
CA ALA A 34 -11.71 6.26 -1.23
C ALA A 34 -13.14 5.79 -0.89
N ALA A 35 -13.35 5.13 0.25
CA ALA A 35 -14.67 4.69 0.71
C ALA A 35 -15.63 5.87 0.96
N LEU A 36 -15.09 6.96 1.52
CA LEU A 36 -15.79 8.22 1.72
C LEU A 36 -15.92 9.05 0.43
N GLN A 37 -15.35 8.56 -0.68
CA GLN A 37 -15.28 9.25 -1.97
C GLN A 37 -14.58 10.61 -1.91
N THR A 38 -13.70 10.83 -0.92
CA THR A 38 -12.84 12.01 -0.84
C THR A 38 -11.65 11.90 -1.79
N ARG A 39 -11.26 10.66 -2.13
CA ARG A 39 -10.27 10.34 -3.17
C ARG A 39 -10.89 9.45 -4.23
N HIS A 40 -10.53 9.71 -5.48
CA HIS A 40 -11.02 8.90 -6.59
C HIS A 40 -10.24 7.58 -6.68
N LEU A 41 -10.96 6.46 -6.68
CA LEU A 41 -10.40 5.14 -6.93
C LEU A 41 -10.61 4.78 -8.40
N GLN A 42 -9.53 4.48 -9.11
CA GLN A 42 -9.53 4.06 -10.50
C GLN A 42 -9.02 2.63 -10.62
N CYS A 43 -9.79 1.75 -11.26
CA CYS A 43 -9.31 0.42 -11.60
C CYS A 43 -8.30 0.49 -12.75
N LEU A 44 -7.14 -0.16 -12.58
CA LEU A 44 -6.06 -0.23 -13.55
C LEU A 44 -6.04 -1.58 -14.28
N ASP A 45 -6.13 -2.67 -13.53
CA ASP A 45 -6.16 -4.03 -14.08
C ASP A 45 -6.99 -4.98 -13.21
N THR A 46 -7.64 -5.93 -13.88
CA THR A 46 -8.60 -6.86 -13.28
C THR A 46 -8.32 -8.32 -13.66
N ARG A 47 -7.25 -8.58 -14.42
CA ARG A 47 -6.88 -9.92 -14.93
C ARG A 47 -6.16 -10.78 -13.88
N GLY A 48 -6.42 -10.52 -12.61
CA GLY A 48 -5.73 -11.08 -11.46
C GLY A 48 -6.19 -10.37 -10.18
N PRO A 49 -5.35 -10.28 -9.13
CA PRO A 49 -5.66 -9.37 -8.04
C PRO A 49 -5.84 -7.95 -8.59
N VAL A 50 -6.89 -7.27 -8.11
CA VAL A 50 -7.35 -6.02 -8.70
C VAL A 50 -6.34 -4.93 -8.40
N GLN A 51 -5.81 -4.31 -9.45
CA GLN A 51 -4.94 -3.16 -9.32
C GLN A 51 -5.76 -1.88 -9.40
N VAL A 52 -5.56 -0.99 -8.43
CA VAL A 52 -6.23 0.31 -8.39
C VAL A 52 -5.23 1.43 -8.17
N ASP A 53 -5.55 2.60 -8.72
CA ASP A 53 -4.92 3.86 -8.38
C ASP A 53 -5.87 4.71 -7.53
N ILE A 54 -5.34 5.28 -6.45
CA ILE A 54 -6.06 6.24 -5.60
C ILE A 54 -5.17 7.49 -5.52
N GLU A 55 -5.33 8.41 -6.47
CA GLU A 55 -4.54 9.65 -6.58
C GLU A 55 -3.02 9.42 -6.52
N GLY A 56 -2.52 8.45 -7.28
CA GLY A 56 -1.11 8.08 -7.33
C GLY A 56 -0.69 7.02 -6.31
N TRP A 57 -1.61 6.58 -5.44
CA TRP A 57 -1.41 5.38 -4.63
C TRP A 57 -1.81 4.15 -5.43
N ARG A 58 -0.84 3.31 -5.77
CA ARG A 58 -1.10 2.06 -6.51
C ARG A 58 -1.26 0.91 -5.53
N LEU A 59 -2.46 0.36 -5.43
CA LEU A 59 -2.77 -0.77 -4.56
C LEU A 59 -3.08 -2.01 -5.40
N THR A 60 -2.62 -3.16 -4.91
CA THR A 60 -3.01 -4.47 -5.42
C THR A 60 -3.87 -5.14 -4.36
N LEU A 61 -5.13 -5.43 -4.71
CA LEU A 61 -6.16 -5.87 -3.79
C LEU A 61 -6.61 -7.29 -4.15
N ASP A 62 -6.71 -8.16 -3.14
CA ASP A 62 -7.31 -9.49 -3.30
C ASP A 62 -8.84 -9.35 -3.25
N PHE A 63 -9.45 -9.21 -4.42
CA PHE A 63 -10.88 -9.04 -4.58
C PHE A 63 -11.46 -10.15 -5.46
N ASP A 64 -12.45 -10.88 -4.93
CA ASP A 64 -13.06 -12.03 -5.61
C ASP A 64 -14.21 -11.64 -6.56
N GLY A 65 -14.38 -10.35 -6.85
CA GLY A 65 -15.56 -9.84 -7.58
C GLY A 65 -16.75 -9.52 -6.67
N LYS A 66 -16.70 -9.93 -5.40
CA LYS A 66 -17.72 -9.63 -4.39
C LYS A 66 -17.14 -9.14 -3.07
N HIS A 67 -16.08 -9.79 -2.59
CA HIS A 67 -15.51 -9.49 -1.29
C HIS A 67 -14.04 -9.11 -1.39
N LEU A 68 -13.66 -8.04 -0.69
CA LEU A 68 -12.27 -7.62 -0.54
C LEU A 68 -11.67 -8.35 0.67
N ARG A 69 -10.72 -9.24 0.41
CA ARG A 69 -10.10 -10.08 1.44
C ARG A 69 -8.90 -9.39 2.09
N HIS A 70 -7.91 -9.02 1.28
CA HIS A 70 -6.65 -8.48 1.74
C HIS A 70 -6.07 -7.44 0.79
N CYS A 71 -5.19 -6.59 1.30
CA CYS A 71 -4.34 -5.76 0.47
C CYS A 71 -3.02 -6.50 0.26
N GLN A 72 -2.70 -6.87 -0.99
CA GLN A 72 -1.48 -7.61 -1.32
C GLN A 72 -0.25 -6.71 -1.32
N SER A 73 -0.38 -5.51 -1.89
CA SER A 73 0.69 -4.52 -1.91
C SER A 73 0.14 -3.12 -2.12
N CYS A 74 0.93 -2.12 -1.72
CA CYS A 74 0.63 -0.73 -1.92
C CYS A 74 1.92 0.03 -2.21
N VAL A 75 1.86 0.95 -3.17
CA VAL A 75 2.94 1.88 -3.50
C VAL A 75 2.37 3.29 -3.40
N CYS A 76 2.97 4.12 -2.55
CA CYS A 76 2.56 5.51 -2.43
C CYS A 76 3.23 6.36 -3.52
N PRO A 77 2.70 7.56 -3.82
CA PRO A 77 3.29 8.45 -4.83
C PRO A 77 4.71 8.92 -4.49
N ASP A 78 5.11 8.85 -3.21
CA ASP A 78 6.47 9.14 -2.75
C ASP A 78 7.46 8.00 -3.07
N GLY A 79 6.97 6.85 -3.54
CA GLY A 79 7.77 5.68 -3.92
C GLY A 79 8.04 4.70 -2.78
N ARG A 80 7.39 4.87 -1.61
CA ARG A 80 7.42 3.86 -0.54
C ARG A 80 6.47 2.73 -0.88
N GLU A 81 6.86 1.53 -0.50
CA GLU A 81 6.09 0.32 -0.75
C GLU A 81 5.70 -0.34 0.58
N GLY A 82 4.60 -1.07 0.58
CA GLY A 82 4.21 -1.97 1.65
C GLY A 82 3.58 -3.21 1.06
N PHE A 83 3.90 -4.36 1.66
CA PHE A 83 3.47 -5.66 1.19
C PHE A 83 2.69 -6.39 2.27
N PHE A 84 1.82 -7.30 1.85
CA PHE A 84 1.01 -8.11 2.74
C PHE A 84 1.87 -8.88 3.74
N GLU A 85 2.97 -9.49 3.30
CA GLU A 85 3.90 -10.22 4.17
C GLU A 85 4.45 -9.36 5.33
N ASP A 86 4.78 -8.10 5.07
CA ASP A 86 5.27 -7.17 6.09
C ASP A 86 4.18 -6.85 7.12
N TRP A 87 2.96 -6.55 6.66
CA TRP A 87 1.83 -6.23 7.52
C TRP A 87 1.32 -7.41 8.33
N GLN A 88 1.29 -8.60 7.73
CA GLN A 88 0.87 -9.85 8.36
C GLN A 88 1.83 -10.22 9.49
N ARG A 89 3.13 -9.92 9.37
CA ARG A 89 4.10 -10.13 10.45
C ARG A 89 3.75 -9.39 11.73
N TYR A 90 3.15 -8.21 11.59
CA TYR A 90 2.62 -7.40 12.69
C TYR A 90 1.13 -7.65 12.96
N GLY A 91 0.53 -8.65 12.31
CA GLY A 91 -0.85 -9.08 12.49
C GLY A 91 -1.90 -8.03 12.09
N THR A 92 -1.54 -7.06 11.25
CA THR A 92 -2.40 -5.92 10.95
C THR A 92 -2.55 -5.76 9.44
N ASP A 93 -3.58 -6.36 8.85
CA ASP A 93 -3.91 -6.15 7.44
C ASP A 93 -4.68 -4.81 7.24
N PRO A 94 -4.38 -4.02 6.19
CA PRO A 94 -5.03 -2.72 5.95
C PRO A 94 -6.55 -2.82 5.78
N VAL A 95 -7.05 -3.90 5.17
CA VAL A 95 -8.48 -4.12 4.92
C VAL A 95 -9.18 -4.46 6.22
N SER A 96 -8.54 -5.22 7.10
CA SER A 96 -9.06 -5.59 8.43
C SER A 96 -9.22 -4.40 9.38
N LEU A 97 -8.56 -3.28 9.09
CA LEU A 97 -8.70 -2.03 9.85
C LEU A 97 -9.90 -1.17 9.42
N LEU A 98 -10.52 -1.49 8.28
CA LEU A 98 -11.72 -0.81 7.81
C LEU A 98 -12.94 -1.24 8.63
N SER A 99 -13.83 -0.31 8.89
CA SER A 99 -15.16 -0.63 9.40
C SER A 99 -15.98 -1.38 8.35
N THR A 100 -17.03 -2.09 8.77
CA THR A 100 -17.92 -2.81 7.87
C THR A 100 -18.51 -1.92 6.77
N TRP A 101 -18.83 -0.66 7.08
CA TRP A 101 -19.34 0.30 6.09
C TRP A 101 -18.27 0.72 5.09
N GLU A 102 -17.05 1.03 5.55
CA GLU A 102 -15.94 1.42 4.68
C GLU A 102 -15.56 0.29 3.72
N LEU A 103 -15.48 -0.95 4.23
CA LEU A 103 -15.21 -2.13 3.43
C LEU A 103 -16.28 -2.32 2.34
N ALA A 104 -17.56 -2.25 2.71
CA ALA A 104 -18.66 -2.42 1.75
C ALA A 104 -18.67 -1.34 0.66
N GLN A 105 -18.28 -0.09 0.98
CA GLN A 105 -18.14 0.96 -0.04
C GLN A 105 -16.98 0.68 -0.99
N ILE A 106 -15.82 0.22 -0.49
CA ILE A 106 -14.72 -0.15 -1.37
C ILE A 106 -15.10 -1.32 -2.26
N GLU A 107 -15.72 -2.37 -1.73
CA GLU A 107 -16.22 -3.50 -2.52
C GLU A 107 -17.19 -3.05 -3.62
N ARG A 108 -18.06 -2.08 -3.31
CA ARG A 108 -18.97 -1.46 -4.29
C ARG A 108 -18.20 -0.71 -5.38
N LEU A 109 -17.25 0.14 -5.00
CA LEU A 109 -16.42 0.92 -5.93
C LEU A 109 -15.59 0.02 -6.85
N LEU A 110 -14.98 -1.04 -6.29
CA LEU A 110 -14.27 -2.05 -7.07
C LEU A 110 -15.22 -2.75 -8.04
N SER A 111 -16.38 -3.18 -7.55
CA SER A 111 -17.38 -3.83 -8.39
C SER A 111 -17.86 -2.95 -9.55
N GLU A 112 -18.13 -1.67 -9.30
CA GLU A 112 -18.63 -0.72 -10.31
C GLU A 112 -17.52 -0.26 -11.28
N GLY A 113 -16.36 0.12 -10.74
CA GLY A 113 -15.24 0.66 -11.51
C GLY A 113 -14.50 -0.40 -12.33
N CYS A 114 -14.33 -1.60 -11.79
CA CYS A 114 -13.54 -2.65 -12.43
C CYS A 114 -14.35 -3.50 -13.42
N ARG A 115 -15.68 -3.49 -13.35
CA ARG A 115 -16.54 -4.13 -14.38
C ARG A 115 -16.53 -3.38 -15.73
N SER A 116 -16.08 -2.14 -15.73
CA SER A 116 -16.12 -1.25 -16.89
C SER A 116 -14.78 -1.16 -17.64
N ALA A 117 -13.74 -1.85 -17.15
CA ALA A 117 -12.36 -1.81 -17.66
C ALA A 117 -12.02 -3.05 -18.50
#